data_AF-A0A2V8JG97-F1
#
_entry.id   AF-A0A2V8JG97-F1
#
_cell.length_a   1.000
_cell.length_b   1.000
_cell.length_c   1.000
_cell.angle_alpha   90.00
_cell.angle_beta   90.00
_cell.angle_gamma   90.00
#
_symmetry.space_group_name_H-M   'P 1'
#
loop_
_entity.id
_entity.type
_entity.pdbx_description
1 polymer ?
#
loop_
_entity_poly.entity_id
_entity_poly.type
_entity_poly.pdbx_seq_one_letter_code
_entity_poly.pdbx_strand_id
1 'polypeptide(L)'
;MSSLARVLEELGKYEHPFFEFAAHEKDDGVELCIRSKMASVLSPEYRITLAERDLQSSQFPWTFQKLLYDCLTDYIVELFTKNPMTG
;
A
#
# COMPACT_ATOMS: atom_id res chain seq x y z
N MET A 1 8.38 -18.48 -8.08
CA MET A 1 7.31 -17.47 -8.17
C MET A 1 7.97 -16.12 -8.43
N SER A 2 7.45 -15.29 -9.34
CA SER A 2 7.99 -13.94 -9.53
C SER A 2 7.69 -13.05 -8.33
N SER A 3 8.43 -11.97 -8.15
CA SER A 3 8.17 -10.99 -7.09
C SER A 3 6.78 -10.38 -7.18
N LEU A 4 6.32 -10.04 -8.38
CA LEU A 4 4.94 -9.60 -8.59
C LEU A 4 3.94 -10.67 -8.14
N ALA A 5 4.13 -11.93 -8.54
CA ALA A 5 3.22 -13.01 -8.14
C ALA A 5 3.20 -13.22 -6.62
N ARG A 6 4.35 -13.06 -5.95
CA ARG A 6 4.45 -13.11 -4.48
C ARG A 6 3.67 -11.99 -3.81
N VAL A 7 3.80 -10.76 -4.32
CA VAL A 7 3.06 -9.61 -3.81
C VAL A 7 1.57 -9.80 -4.05
N LEU A 8 1.14 -10.27 -5.23
CA LEU A 8 -0.27 -10.51 -5.54
C LEU A 8 -0.87 -11.62 -4.66
N GLU A 9 -0.13 -12.68 -4.37
CA GLU A 9 -0.57 -13.74 -3.45
C GLU A 9 -0.79 -13.21 -2.03
N GLU A 10 0.17 -12.44 -1.49
CA GLU A 10 0.00 -11.81 -0.18
C GLU A 10 -1.12 -10.78 -0.18
N LEU A 11 -1.22 -9.95 -1.22
CA LEU A 11 -2.23 -8.91 -1.35
C LEU A 11 -3.64 -9.47 -1.44
N GLY A 12 -3.81 -10.65 -2.06
CA GLY A 12 -5.08 -11.38 -2.13
C GLY A 12 -5.64 -11.81 -0.78
N LYS A 13 -4.87 -11.69 0.32
CA LYS A 13 -5.33 -11.95 1.70
C LYS A 13 -6.05 -10.75 2.32
N TYR A 14 -6.08 -9.60 1.65
CA TYR A 14 -6.64 -8.37 2.17
C TYR A 14 -7.87 -7.94 1.36
N GLU A 15 -8.93 -7.61 2.07
CA GLU A 15 -10.11 -6.95 1.54
C GLU A 15 -10.38 -5.69 2.37
N HIS A 16 -10.72 -4.58 1.71
CA HIS A 16 -11.08 -3.35 2.41
C HIS A 16 -12.31 -2.67 1.80
N PRO A 17 -13.26 -2.17 2.61
CA PRO A 17 -14.47 -1.51 2.11
C PRO A 17 -14.18 -0.16 1.43
N PHE A 18 -13.12 0.53 1.85
CA PHE A 18 -12.78 1.87 1.35
C PHE A 18 -11.56 1.93 0.42
N PHE A 19 -10.78 0.84 0.31
CA PHE A 19 -9.55 0.82 -0.49
C PHE A 19 -9.55 -0.34 -1.46
N GLU A 20 -8.91 -0.11 -2.60
CA GLU A 20 -8.52 -1.11 -3.58
C GLU A 20 -7.00 -1.21 -3.57
N PHE A 21 -6.50 -2.43 -3.70
CA PHE A 21 -5.08 -2.69 -3.75
C PHE A 21 -4.73 -3.31 -5.10
N ALA A 22 -3.66 -2.82 -5.71
CA ALA A 22 -3.12 -3.36 -6.95
C ALA A 22 -1.59 -3.40 -6.87
N ALA A 23 -0.97 -4.27 -7.66
CA ALA A 23 0.47 -4.35 -7.75
C ALA A 23 0.90 -4.49 -9.21
N HIS A 24 2.02 -3.83 -9.58
CA HIS A 24 2.58 -3.86 -10.93
C HIS A 24 4.09 -4.06 -10.86
N GLU A 25 4.68 -4.69 -11.87
CA GLU A 25 6.14 -4.71 -12.03
C GLU A 25 6.66 -3.29 -12.23
N LYS A 26 7.78 -2.97 -11.57
CA LYS A 26 8.44 -1.68 -11.71
C LYS A 26 9.94 -1.82 -11.47
N ASP A 27 10.73 -1.52 -12.50
CA ASP A 27 12.20 -1.55 -12.48
C ASP A 27 12.76 -2.83 -11.83
N ASP A 28 13.38 -2.70 -10.65
CA ASP A 28 13.98 -3.77 -9.84
C ASP A 28 13.11 -4.18 -8.63
N GLY A 29 11.79 -4.08 -8.78
CA GLY A 29 10.85 -4.41 -7.72
C GLY A 29 9.39 -4.46 -8.17
N VAL A 30 8.50 -4.22 -7.20
CA VAL A 30 7.05 -4.23 -7.40
C VAL A 30 6.45 -2.94 -6.84
N GLU A 31 5.66 -2.23 -7.64
CA GLU A 31 4.91 -1.08 -7.19
C GLU A 31 3.55 -1.52 -6.62
N LEU A 32 3.34 -1.27 -5.33
CA LEU A 32 2.04 -1.35 -4.66
C LEU A 32 1.27 -0.05 -4.89
N CYS A 33 0.03 -0.16 -5.33
CA CYS A 33 -0.91 0.93 -5.51
C CYS A 33 -2.10 0.73 -4.57
N ILE A 34 -2.38 1.71 -3.72
CA ILE A 34 -3.51 1.72 -2.80
C ILE A 34 -4.44 2.86 -3.21
N ARG A 35 -5.64 2.55 -3.69
CA ARG A 35 -6.59 3.53 -4.19
C ARG A 35 -7.81 3.64 -3.29
N SER A 36 -8.28 4.85 -3.00
CA SER A 36 -9.57 5.02 -2.32
C SER A 36 -10.75 4.80 -3.27
N LYS A 37 -11.76 4.06 -2.79
CA LYS A 37 -13.05 3.88 -3.47
C LYS A 37 -13.96 5.11 -3.36
N MET A 38 -13.59 6.10 -2.53
CA MET A 38 -14.39 7.30 -2.30
C MET A 38 -14.10 8.38 -3.35
N ALA A 39 -15.14 8.82 -4.06
CA ALA A 39 -14.99 9.89 -5.03
C ALA A 39 -14.64 11.24 -4.36
N SER A 40 -13.79 12.04 -5.01
CA SER A 40 -13.45 13.43 -4.62
C SER A 40 -12.70 13.61 -3.30
N VAL A 41 -12.07 12.56 -2.77
CA VAL A 41 -11.03 12.70 -1.74
C VAL A 41 -9.72 13.14 -2.42
N LEU A 42 -9.00 14.10 -1.85
CA LEU A 42 -7.72 14.65 -2.34
C LEU A 42 -6.82 13.52 -2.87
N SER A 43 -6.26 13.73 -4.08
CA SER A 43 -5.60 12.78 -5.00
C SER A 43 -5.36 11.33 -4.50
N PRO A 44 -5.85 10.31 -5.23
CA PRO A 44 -6.60 9.19 -4.64
C PRO A 44 -5.82 7.87 -4.57
N GLU A 45 -4.50 7.90 -4.76
CA GLU A 45 -3.70 6.69 -4.94
C GLU A 45 -2.31 6.81 -4.32
N TYR A 46 -2.08 6.03 -3.27
CA TYR A 46 -0.79 5.90 -2.61
C TYR A 46 0.06 4.85 -3.34
N ARG A 47 1.29 5.20 -3.71
CA ARG A 47 2.19 4.31 -4.46
C ARG A 47 3.49 4.10 -3.72
N ILE A 48 3.91 2.85 -3.61
CA ILE A 48 5.14 2.44 -2.91
C ILE A 48 5.85 1.41 -3.76
N THR A 49 7.17 1.53 -3.87
CA THR A 49 7.99 0.52 -4.53
C THR A 49 8.61 -0.42 -3.50
N LEU A 50 8.31 -1.71 -3.62
CA LEU A 50 8.88 -2.80 -2.85
C LEU A 50 10.13 -3.28 -3.58
N ALA A 51 11.30 -3.15 -2.96
CA ALA A 51 12.55 -3.61 -3.55
C ALA A 51 12.63 -5.14 -3.57
N GLU A 52 13.19 -5.71 -4.63
CA GLU A 52 13.33 -7.17 -4.82
C GLU A 52 13.91 -7.88 -3.58
N ARG A 53 14.94 -7.29 -2.97
CA ARG A 53 15.60 -7.85 -1.77
C ARG A 53 14.64 -8.05 -0.59
N ASP A 54 13.66 -7.17 -0.43
CA ASP A 54 12.72 -7.20 0.69
C ASP A 54 11.64 -8.25 0.43
N LEU A 55 11.27 -8.46 -0.84
CA LEU A 55 10.33 -9.48 -1.30
C LEU A 55 10.88 -10.89 -1.10
N GLN A 56 12.18 -11.10 -1.33
CA GLN A 56 12.85 -12.40 -1.15
C GLN A 56 13.09 -12.78 0.33
N SER A 57 12.84 -11.86 1.26
CA SER A 57 12.98 -12.14 2.70
C SER A 57 11.94 -13.15 3.19
N SER A 58 12.33 -14.02 4.12
CA SER A 58 11.41 -14.91 4.84
C SER A 58 10.42 -14.14 5.72
N GLN A 59 10.75 -12.90 6.10
CA GLN A 59 9.90 -12.02 6.89
C GLN A 59 8.90 -11.22 6.04
N PHE A 60 8.96 -11.36 4.72
CA PHE A 60 8.15 -10.56 3.78
C PHE A 60 6.65 -10.48 4.15
N PRO A 61 5.94 -11.57 4.50
CA PRO A 61 4.51 -11.47 4.83
C PRO A 61 4.23 -10.52 6.00
N TRP A 62 5.07 -10.56 7.04
CA TRP A 62 4.90 -9.71 8.21
C TRP A 62 5.30 -8.25 7.93
N THR A 63 6.41 -8.03 7.22
CA THR A 63 6.84 -6.67 6.87
C THR A 63 5.89 -6.02 5.87
N PHE A 64 5.33 -6.79 4.94
CA PHE A 64 4.29 -6.35 4.01
C PHE A 64 3.00 -5.96 4.74
N GLN A 65 2.53 -6.80 5.67
CA GLN A 65 1.36 -6.48 6.49
C GLN A 65 1.54 -5.17 7.25
N LYS A 66 2.69 -5.02 7.92
CA LYS A 66 3.01 -3.80 8.66
C LYS A 66 3.02 -2.59 7.74
N LEU A 67 3.74 -2.68 6.62
CA LEU A 67 3.78 -1.60 5.62
C LEU A 67 2.39 -1.19 5.15
N LEU A 68 1.55 -2.16 4.79
CA LEU A 68 0.19 -1.90 4.32
C LEU A 68 -0.63 -1.15 5.38
N TYR A 69 -0.57 -1.57 6.64
CA TYR A 69 -1.29 -0.91 7.73
C TYR A 69 -0.76 0.48 8.06
N ASP A 70 0.56 0.67 8.03
CA ASP A 70 1.19 1.97 8.22
C ASP A 70 0.70 2.94 7.11
N CYS A 71 0.65 2.50 5.85
CA CYS A 71 0.20 3.33 4.73
C CYS A 71 -1.28 3.70 4.81
N LEU A 72 -2.13 2.78 5.26
CA LEU A 72 -3.54 3.08 5.51
C LEU A 72 -3.71 4.08 6.66
N THR A 73 -2.89 3.96 7.70
CA THR A 73 -2.90 4.88 8.84
C THR A 73 -2.47 6.28 8.40
N ASP A 74 -1.37 6.38 7.67
CA ASP A 74 -0.86 7.64 7.13
C ASP A 74 -1.90 8.29 6.23
N TYR A 75 -2.52 7.53 5.32
CA TYR A 75 -3.59 8.03 4.47
C TYR A 75 -4.72 8.66 5.28
N ILE A 76 -5.23 7.98 6.32
CA ILE A 76 -6.32 8.50 7.14
C ILE A 76 -5.90 9.78 7.89
N VAL A 77 -4.66 9.84 8.37
CA VAL A 77 -4.11 11.02 9.05
C VAL A 77 -3.94 12.20 8.09
N GLU A 78 -3.49 11.97 6.85
CA GLU A 78 -3.32 13.02 5.85
C GLU A 78 -4.65 13.66 5.43
N LEU A 79 -5.78 12.96 5.60
CA LEU A 79 -7.11 13.49 5.27
C LEU A 79 -7.66 14.50 6.28
N PHE A 80 -6.97 14.79 7.38
CA PHE A 80 -7.40 15.84 8.31
C PHE A 80 -7.38 17.22 7.62
N THR A 81 -8.57 17.79 7.38
CA THR A 81 -8.72 19.15 6.83
C THR A 81 -8.50 20.25 7.88
N LYS A 82 -8.42 19.88 9.15
CA LYS A 82 -8.05 20.72 10.29
C LYS A 82 -7.23 19.88 11.25
N ASN A 83 -6.13 20.42 11.75
CA ASN A 83 -5.30 19.76 12.75
C ASN A 83 -4.82 20.78 13.81
N PRO A 84 -4.33 20.33 14.99
CA PRO A 84 -3.91 21.24 16.06
C PRO A 84 -2.75 22.18 15.71
N MET A 85 -2.03 21.95 14.61
CA MET A 85 -0.91 22.79 14.15
C MET A 85 -1.33 23.87 13.14
N THR A 86 -2.55 23.77 12.61
CA THR A 86 -3.13 24.76 11.67
C THR A 86 -4.09 25.72 12.38
N GLY A 87 -4.14 25.67 13.72
CA GLY A 87 -4.90 26.56 14.60
C GLY A 87 -4.08 27.73 15.13
#